data_AF-A0A7C2A3L1-F1
#
_entry.id   AF-A0A7C2A3L1-F1
#
_cell.length_a   1.000
_cell.length_b   1.000
_cell.length_c   1.000
_cell.angle_alpha   90.00
_cell.angle_beta   90.00
_cell.angle_gamma   90.00
#
_symmetry.space_group_name_H-M   'P 1'
#
loop_
_entity.id
_entity.type
_entity.pdbx_description
1 polymer ?
#
loop_
_entity_poly.entity_id
_entity_poly.type
_entity_poly.pdbx_seq_one_letter_code
_entity_poly.pdbx_strand_id
1 'polypeptide(L)'
;MVFFMGISEDIARHGKKIHDKNMRSSVENGSMPMITLLAPEVVDENKTKETLRDIVLYYTIGEGAEKIGTSIVYWEIGNEVNGNWGTSCDADEYYNRVRVYTPAIREACSNCKIVMGSLLDNIPGNRDLEVYLERFLELGGEYVDIYNFHYYGTAKPVGIGEYYRSGINIYNSMKSILEEYGYGDKPIWVTETCTFSGRLGEIIQTEEEQASDLVKRFVTMKTLGVEKVFW
;
A
#
# COMPACT_ATOMS: atom_id res chain seq x y z
N MET A 1 8.52 1.97 -13.52
CA MET A 1 8.68 2.10 -12.06
C MET A 1 7.42 2.79 -11.53
N VAL A 2 6.90 2.42 -10.37
CA VAL A 2 5.72 3.10 -9.79
C VAL A 2 6.21 3.98 -8.65
N PHE A 3 5.77 5.24 -8.60
CA PHE A 3 6.10 6.19 -7.55
C PHE A 3 4.94 6.28 -6.55
N PHE A 4 5.27 6.30 -5.28
CA PHE A 4 4.34 6.29 -4.17
C PHE A 4 4.31 7.65 -3.46
N MET A 5 3.11 8.16 -3.16
CA MET A 5 2.98 9.35 -2.32
C MET A 5 1.79 9.19 -1.37
N GLY A 6 2.09 9.12 -0.07
CA GLY A 6 1.09 9.23 0.98
C GLY A 6 0.63 10.67 1.15
N ILE A 7 -0.69 10.88 1.18
CA ILE A 7 -1.30 12.17 1.50
C ILE A 7 -2.42 11.94 2.52
N SER A 8 -2.47 12.80 3.54
CA SER A 8 -3.70 12.91 4.32
C SER A 8 -4.75 13.65 3.50
N GLU A 9 -6.02 13.38 3.76
CA GLU A 9 -7.15 14.02 3.10
C GLU A 9 -7.11 15.55 3.32
N ASP A 10 -6.68 15.99 4.50
CA ASP A 10 -6.50 17.41 4.84
C ASP A 10 -5.37 18.07 4.05
N ILE A 11 -4.25 17.38 3.86
CA ILE A 11 -3.15 17.86 3.02
C ILE A 11 -3.56 17.86 1.56
N ALA A 12 -4.31 16.85 1.10
CA ALA A 12 -4.83 16.80 -0.26
C ALA A 12 -5.77 17.99 -0.56
N ARG A 13 -6.52 18.48 0.43
CA ARG A 13 -7.35 19.69 0.29
C ARG A 13 -6.52 20.98 0.17
N HIS A 14 -5.42 21.13 0.91
CA HIS A 14 -4.74 22.43 1.10
C HIS A 14 -3.30 22.53 0.52
N GLY A 15 -2.60 21.41 0.35
CA GLY A 15 -1.17 21.32 0.02
C GLY A 15 -0.85 21.07 -1.46
N LYS A 16 -1.86 21.07 -2.34
CA LYS A 16 -1.82 20.58 -3.74
C LYS A 16 -0.55 20.97 -4.52
N LYS A 17 -0.11 22.24 -4.45
CA LYS A 17 1.02 22.75 -5.27
C LYS A 17 2.36 22.02 -5.08
N ILE A 18 2.73 21.62 -3.86
CA ILE A 18 4.01 20.94 -3.62
C ILE A 18 3.92 19.49 -4.11
N HIS A 19 2.79 18.84 -3.85
CA HIS A 19 2.53 17.47 -4.25
C HIS A 19 2.46 17.33 -5.78
N ASP A 20 1.77 18.23 -6.46
CA ASP A 20 1.69 18.26 -7.93
C ASP A 20 3.09 18.33 -8.56
N LYS A 21 3.96 19.20 -8.02
CA LYS A 21 5.33 19.36 -8.52
C LYS A 21 6.17 18.09 -8.33
N ASN A 22 6.09 17.47 -7.16
CA ASN A 22 6.85 16.25 -6.87
C ASN A 22 6.37 15.09 -7.75
N MET A 23 5.05 14.90 -7.87
CA MET A 23 4.48 13.87 -8.75
C MET A 23 4.83 14.10 -10.21
N ARG A 24 4.74 15.34 -10.71
CA ARG A 24 5.15 15.69 -12.07
C ARG A 24 6.61 15.29 -12.33
N SER A 25 7.51 15.63 -11.41
CA SER A 25 8.92 15.24 -11.51
C SER A 25 9.09 13.73 -11.59
N SER A 26 8.34 12.95 -10.79
CA SER A 26 8.37 11.49 -10.85
C SER A 26 7.85 10.96 -12.21
N VAL A 27 6.78 11.55 -12.74
CA VAL A 27 6.19 11.19 -14.04
C VAL A 27 7.14 11.50 -15.20
N GLU A 28 7.78 12.68 -15.19
CA GLU A 28 8.80 13.07 -16.18
C GLU A 28 10.00 12.11 -16.18
N ASN A 29 10.26 11.43 -15.06
CA ASN A 29 11.27 10.37 -14.93
C ASN A 29 10.74 8.96 -15.23
N GLY A 30 9.57 8.84 -15.87
CA GLY A 30 9.00 7.56 -16.30
C GLY A 30 8.34 6.75 -15.18
N SER A 31 7.99 7.38 -14.06
CA SER A 31 7.25 6.72 -12.99
C SER A 31 5.74 6.84 -13.18
N MET A 32 5.01 5.76 -12.91
CA MET A 32 3.55 5.82 -12.80
C MET A 32 3.18 6.12 -11.34
N PRO A 33 2.44 7.19 -11.04
CA PRO A 33 2.10 7.55 -9.67
C PRO A 33 0.92 6.73 -9.11
N MET A 34 0.98 6.45 -7.82
CA MET A 34 -0.12 5.97 -6.98
C MET A 34 -0.24 6.89 -5.77
N ILE A 35 -1.46 7.11 -5.29
CA ILE A 35 -1.72 7.89 -4.08
C ILE A 35 -2.18 6.95 -2.97
N THR A 36 -1.62 7.15 -1.78
CA THR A 36 -2.10 6.52 -0.54
C THR A 36 -2.84 7.54 0.28
N LEU A 37 -4.11 7.25 0.55
CA LEU A 37 -4.95 8.00 1.46
C LEU A 37 -4.72 7.45 2.86
N LEU A 38 -4.37 8.29 3.82
CA LEU A 38 -4.12 7.80 5.18
C LEU A 38 -5.38 7.17 5.81
N ALA A 39 -6.59 7.53 5.37
CA ALA A 39 -7.83 6.89 5.78
C ALA A 39 -8.06 6.86 7.29
N PRO A 40 -8.24 8.03 7.95
CA PRO A 40 -8.64 8.08 9.37
C PRO A 40 -10.05 7.51 9.59
N GLU A 41 -10.42 7.35 10.86
CA GLU A 41 -11.77 6.95 11.27
C GLU A 41 -12.85 7.82 10.61
N VAL A 42 -13.90 7.18 10.12
CA VAL A 42 -15.01 7.86 9.44
C VAL A 42 -16.03 8.34 10.47
N VAL A 43 -15.90 9.61 10.87
CA VAL A 43 -16.84 10.25 11.80
C VAL A 43 -18.10 10.76 11.08
N ASP A 44 -17.98 11.20 9.82
CA ASP A 44 -19.10 11.67 9.00
C ASP A 44 -18.94 11.13 7.57
N GLU A 45 -19.75 10.13 7.21
CA GLU A 45 -19.66 9.51 5.89
C GLU A 45 -19.91 10.47 4.74
N ASN A 46 -20.82 11.43 4.88
CA ASN A 46 -21.16 12.35 3.79
C ASN A 46 -20.01 13.31 3.53
N LYS A 47 -19.45 13.89 4.60
CA LYS A 47 -18.28 14.75 4.51
C LYS A 47 -17.06 14.00 3.98
N THR A 48 -16.86 12.75 4.40
CA THR A 48 -15.78 11.90 3.88
C THR A 48 -15.97 11.64 2.38
N LYS A 49 -17.17 11.26 1.94
CA LYS A 49 -17.48 11.02 0.52
C LYS A 49 -17.25 12.27 -0.33
N GLU A 50 -17.70 13.44 0.12
CA GLU A 50 -17.46 14.72 -0.56
C GLU A 50 -15.95 15.02 -0.67
N THR A 51 -15.21 14.83 0.42
CA THR A 51 -13.75 15.00 0.44
C THR A 51 -13.04 14.10 -0.57
N LEU A 52 -13.38 12.81 -0.58
CA LEU A 52 -12.78 11.85 -1.47
C LEU A 52 -13.12 12.17 -2.93
N ARG A 53 -14.37 12.54 -3.21
CA ARG A 53 -14.78 12.97 -4.55
C ARG A 53 -13.93 14.13 -5.06
N ASP A 54 -13.74 15.17 -4.25
CA ASP A 54 -12.92 16.33 -4.62
C ASP A 54 -11.47 15.94 -4.94
N ILE A 55 -10.88 15.09 -4.10
CA ILE A 55 -9.49 14.63 -4.24
C ILE A 55 -9.34 13.76 -5.50
N VAL A 56 -10.23 12.78 -5.68
CA VAL A 56 -10.18 11.84 -6.80
C VAL A 56 -10.41 12.58 -8.12
N LEU A 57 -11.40 13.47 -8.20
CA LEU A 57 -11.62 14.28 -9.41
C LEU A 57 -10.41 15.14 -9.73
N TYR A 58 -9.79 15.77 -8.71
CA TYR A 58 -8.61 16.60 -8.91
C TYR A 58 -7.45 15.86 -9.57
N TYR A 59 -7.13 14.66 -9.08
CA TYR A 59 -5.97 13.89 -9.54
C TYR A 59 -6.26 12.94 -10.70
N THR A 60 -7.53 12.62 -10.98
CA THR A 60 -7.88 11.72 -12.09
C THR A 60 -8.13 12.48 -13.38
N ILE A 61 -8.93 13.55 -13.35
CA ILE A 61 -9.37 14.27 -14.56
C ILE A 61 -9.28 15.79 -14.46
N GLY A 62 -8.99 16.34 -13.28
CA GLY A 62 -8.97 17.77 -13.03
C GLY A 62 -7.59 18.40 -13.16
N GLU A 63 -7.47 19.60 -12.60
CA GLU A 63 -6.25 20.43 -12.66
C GLU A 63 -4.99 19.70 -12.12
N GLY A 64 -5.14 18.79 -11.14
CA GLY A 64 -4.04 17.98 -10.64
C GLY A 64 -3.49 17.04 -11.71
N ALA A 65 -4.37 16.29 -12.38
CA ALA A 65 -4.00 15.42 -13.49
C ALA A 65 -3.29 16.19 -14.62
N GLU A 66 -3.79 17.38 -14.97
CA GLU A 66 -3.17 18.25 -15.98
C GLU A 66 -1.76 18.71 -15.57
N LYS A 67 -1.58 19.12 -14.31
CA LYS A 67 -0.27 19.55 -13.79
C LYS A 67 0.75 18.44 -13.71
N ILE A 68 0.31 17.26 -13.26
CA ILE A 68 1.15 16.07 -13.12
C ILE A 68 1.50 15.49 -14.50
N GLY A 69 0.64 15.69 -15.49
CA GLY A 69 0.79 15.17 -16.85
C GLY A 69 0.25 13.76 -17.05
N THR A 70 -0.46 13.20 -16.04
CA THR A 70 -1.15 11.91 -16.12
C THR A 70 -2.26 11.82 -15.08
N SER A 71 -3.26 10.99 -15.36
CA SER A 71 -4.30 10.63 -14.40
C SER A 71 -3.78 9.65 -13.34
N ILE A 72 -4.16 9.87 -12.08
CA ILE A 72 -3.97 8.90 -10.99
C ILE A 72 -5.14 7.91 -10.99
N VAL A 73 -4.85 6.62 -11.17
CA VAL A 73 -5.88 5.57 -11.21
C VAL A 73 -5.68 4.46 -10.17
N TYR A 74 -4.63 4.53 -9.36
CA TYR A 74 -4.40 3.61 -8.25
C TYR A 74 -4.49 4.38 -6.94
N TRP A 75 -5.34 3.88 -6.04
CA TRP A 75 -5.65 4.51 -4.76
C TRP A 75 -5.49 3.48 -3.66
N GLU A 76 -4.47 3.64 -2.84
CA GLU A 76 -4.30 2.85 -1.63
C GLU A 76 -5.05 3.49 -0.46
N ILE A 77 -5.78 2.67 0.29
CA ILE A 77 -6.58 3.11 1.44
C ILE A 77 -5.88 2.63 2.70
N GLY A 78 -5.21 3.54 3.41
CA GLY A 78 -4.40 3.27 4.60
C GLY A 78 -2.96 2.87 4.26
N ASN A 79 -2.12 2.74 5.29
CA ASN A 79 -0.77 2.21 5.20
C ASN A 79 -0.48 1.40 6.45
N GLU A 80 0.11 0.21 6.31
CA GLU A 80 0.44 -0.69 7.43
C GLU A 80 -0.76 -0.83 8.39
N VAL A 81 -1.91 -1.22 7.84
CA VAL A 81 -3.23 -1.03 8.47
C VAL A 81 -3.40 -1.88 9.73
N ASN A 82 -2.67 -2.98 9.84
CA ASN A 82 -2.58 -3.83 11.02
C ASN A 82 -1.40 -3.45 11.96
N GLY A 83 -0.55 -2.48 11.59
CA GLY A 83 0.58 -1.99 12.39
C GLY A 83 0.18 -1.07 13.56
N ASN A 84 1.11 -0.34 14.17
CA ASN A 84 0.82 0.47 15.38
C ASN A 84 1.07 1.97 15.21
N TRP A 85 0.81 2.53 14.02
CA TRP A 85 1.10 3.94 13.77
C TRP A 85 0.08 4.60 12.85
N GLY A 86 0.07 5.94 12.84
CA GLY A 86 -0.81 6.70 11.97
C GLY A 86 -2.29 6.34 12.18
N THR A 87 -2.88 5.73 11.16
CA THR A 87 -4.29 5.34 11.11
C THR A 87 -4.50 3.82 11.21
N SER A 88 -3.48 3.03 11.52
CA SER A 88 -3.64 1.59 11.71
C SER A 88 -4.75 1.30 12.74
N CYS A 89 -5.59 0.30 12.46
CA CYS A 89 -6.74 -0.10 13.28
C CYS A 89 -7.00 -1.61 13.15
N ASP A 90 -8.00 -2.14 13.86
CA ASP A 90 -8.44 -3.53 13.70
C ASP A 90 -9.20 -3.73 12.37
N ALA A 91 -9.32 -4.99 11.92
CA ALA A 91 -9.89 -5.31 10.61
C ALA A 91 -11.34 -4.82 10.43
N ASP A 92 -12.17 -4.89 11.48
CA ASP A 92 -13.54 -4.37 11.46
C ASP A 92 -13.59 -2.85 11.21
N GLU A 93 -12.69 -2.10 11.83
CA GLU A 93 -12.61 -0.64 11.63
C GLU A 93 -12.01 -0.30 10.27
N TYR A 94 -11.03 -1.07 9.80
CA TYR A 94 -10.51 -0.91 8.45
C TYR A 94 -11.59 -1.17 7.39
N TYR A 95 -12.40 -2.22 7.58
CA TYR A 95 -13.59 -2.46 6.77
C TYR A 95 -14.55 -1.25 6.77
N ASN A 96 -14.83 -0.66 7.94
CA ASN A 96 -15.69 0.53 8.04
C ASN A 96 -15.18 1.71 7.22
N ARG A 97 -13.86 1.86 7.10
CA ARG A 97 -13.26 2.89 6.24
C ARG A 97 -13.37 2.49 4.78
N VAL A 98 -12.95 1.29 4.42
CA VAL A 98 -12.93 0.81 3.03
C VAL A 98 -14.34 0.80 2.40
N ARG A 99 -15.38 0.43 3.15
CA ARG A 99 -16.79 0.43 2.66
C ARG A 99 -17.31 1.83 2.33
N VAL A 100 -16.71 2.88 2.89
CA VAL A 100 -17.04 4.29 2.60
C VAL A 100 -16.15 4.83 1.48
N TYR A 101 -14.85 4.54 1.55
CA TYR A 101 -13.86 5.10 0.63
C TYR A 101 -14.01 4.54 -0.77
N THR A 102 -14.17 3.21 -0.89
CA THR A 102 -14.20 2.54 -2.19
C THR A 102 -15.35 3.02 -3.08
N PRO A 103 -16.62 3.07 -2.62
CA PRO A 103 -17.70 3.60 -3.44
C PRO A 103 -17.50 5.07 -3.82
N ALA A 104 -16.99 5.90 -2.91
CA ALA A 104 -16.73 7.32 -3.18
C ALA A 104 -15.69 7.52 -4.29
N ILE A 105 -14.59 6.75 -4.24
CA ILE A 105 -13.56 6.75 -5.27
C ILE A 105 -14.14 6.27 -6.61
N ARG A 106 -14.89 5.16 -6.60
CA ARG A 106 -15.47 4.58 -7.82
C ARG A 106 -16.56 5.46 -8.46
N GLU A 107 -17.30 6.23 -7.67
CA GLU A 107 -18.27 7.22 -8.19
C GLU A 107 -17.57 8.35 -8.95
N ALA A 108 -16.43 8.82 -8.43
CA ALA A 108 -15.63 9.86 -9.09
C ALA A 108 -14.77 9.31 -10.25
N CYS A 109 -14.41 8.03 -10.21
CA CYS A 109 -13.49 7.39 -11.15
C CYS A 109 -13.81 5.89 -11.29
N SER A 110 -14.61 5.54 -12.29
CA SER A 110 -15.08 4.17 -12.50
C SER A 110 -13.98 3.18 -12.94
N ASN A 111 -12.87 3.68 -13.47
CA ASN A 111 -11.71 2.88 -13.89
C ASN A 111 -10.60 2.82 -12.82
N CYS A 112 -10.77 3.49 -11.68
CA CYS A 112 -9.79 3.47 -10.60
C CYS A 112 -9.72 2.10 -9.93
N LYS A 113 -8.52 1.76 -9.46
CA LYS A 113 -8.19 0.53 -8.75
C LYS A 113 -7.94 0.83 -7.28
N ILE A 114 -8.59 0.05 -6.43
CA ILE A 114 -8.44 0.13 -4.99
C ILE A 114 -7.34 -0.82 -4.55
N VAL A 115 -6.31 -0.26 -3.93
CA VAL A 115 -5.23 -1.01 -3.29
C VAL A 115 -5.55 -1.04 -1.79
N MET A 116 -5.56 -2.23 -1.20
CA MET A 116 -5.64 -2.35 0.26
C MET A 116 -4.45 -1.63 0.87
N GLY A 117 -4.59 -0.97 2.01
CA GLY A 117 -3.46 -0.47 2.77
C GLY A 117 -2.61 -1.63 3.24
N SER A 118 -1.30 -1.53 3.08
CA SER A 118 -0.39 -2.65 3.29
C SER A 118 -0.56 -3.38 4.62
N LEU A 119 -0.32 -4.69 4.61
CA LEU A 119 -0.21 -5.50 5.82
C LEU A 119 1.25 -5.67 6.22
N LEU A 120 1.50 -5.68 7.53
CA LEU A 120 2.76 -6.10 8.15
C LEU A 120 2.64 -7.53 8.67
N ASP A 121 3.73 -8.28 8.58
CA ASP A 121 3.87 -9.55 9.28
C ASP A 121 4.29 -9.34 10.75
N ASN A 122 4.20 -10.39 11.57
CA ASN A 122 4.67 -10.42 12.96
C ASN A 122 4.00 -9.41 13.93
N ILE A 123 2.79 -8.94 13.60
CA ILE A 123 1.94 -8.23 14.56
C ILE A 123 1.18 -9.26 15.41
N PRO A 124 1.17 -9.17 16.75
CA PRO A 124 0.51 -10.18 17.56
C PRO A 124 -1.02 -10.02 17.63
N GLY A 125 -1.71 -11.13 17.88
CA GLY A 125 -3.13 -11.15 18.25
C GLY A 125 -4.08 -10.91 17.08
N ASN A 126 -5.16 -10.17 17.31
CA ASN A 126 -6.20 -9.91 16.28
C ASN A 126 -5.71 -9.05 15.11
N ARG A 127 -4.46 -8.57 15.19
CA ARG A 127 -3.81 -7.76 14.15
C ARG A 127 -2.69 -8.52 13.44
N ASP A 128 -2.51 -9.79 13.79
CA ASP A 128 -1.69 -10.71 13.00
C ASP A 128 -2.17 -10.75 11.54
N LEU A 129 -1.23 -10.86 10.61
CA LEU A 129 -1.50 -10.73 9.18
C LEU A 129 -2.59 -11.69 8.71
N GLU A 130 -2.53 -12.95 9.14
CA GLU A 130 -3.48 -13.98 8.69
C GLU A 130 -4.87 -13.69 9.26
N VAL A 131 -4.93 -13.50 10.57
CA VAL A 131 -6.18 -13.20 11.30
C VAL A 131 -6.83 -11.92 10.78
N TYR A 132 -6.03 -10.90 10.52
CA TYR A 132 -6.51 -9.62 10.02
C TYR A 132 -7.06 -9.73 8.61
N LEU A 133 -6.33 -10.41 7.72
CA LEU A 133 -6.73 -10.59 6.34
C LEU A 133 -8.01 -11.42 6.26
N GLU A 134 -8.08 -12.57 6.93
CA GLU A 134 -9.28 -13.41 7.02
C GLU A 134 -10.48 -12.59 7.50
N ARG A 135 -10.32 -11.87 8.63
CA ARG A 135 -11.40 -11.05 9.19
C ARG A 135 -11.88 -9.96 8.23
N PHE A 136 -10.95 -9.30 7.53
CA PHE A 136 -11.31 -8.30 6.53
C PHE A 136 -12.05 -8.92 5.34
N LEU A 137 -11.62 -10.09 4.87
CA LEU A 137 -12.23 -10.78 3.73
C LEU A 137 -13.64 -11.30 4.03
N GLU A 138 -13.93 -11.69 5.27
CA GLU A 138 -15.29 -12.01 5.73
C GLU A 138 -16.26 -10.83 5.62
N LEU A 139 -15.74 -9.60 5.75
CA LEU A 139 -16.55 -8.38 5.85
C LEU A 139 -16.67 -7.63 4.52
N GLY A 140 -15.59 -7.57 3.72
CA GLY A 140 -15.55 -6.67 2.56
C GLY A 140 -14.41 -6.92 1.58
N GLY A 141 -14.01 -8.17 1.36
CA GLY A 141 -12.96 -8.48 0.38
C GLY A 141 -13.26 -7.95 -1.04
N GLU A 142 -14.52 -7.76 -1.41
CA GLU A 142 -14.95 -7.27 -2.73
C GLU A 142 -14.61 -5.79 -2.98
N TYR A 143 -14.33 -5.00 -1.95
CA TYR A 143 -14.00 -3.59 -2.10
C TYR A 143 -12.58 -3.36 -2.64
N VAL A 144 -11.69 -4.33 -2.47
CA VAL A 144 -10.27 -4.22 -2.86
C VAL A 144 -10.03 -4.84 -4.24
N ASP A 145 -9.28 -4.16 -5.10
CA ASP A 145 -8.84 -4.71 -6.40
C ASP A 145 -7.46 -5.37 -6.30
N ILE A 146 -6.58 -4.85 -5.44
CA ILE A 146 -5.18 -5.28 -5.27
C ILE A 146 -4.86 -5.40 -3.78
N TYR A 147 -4.37 -6.56 -3.35
CA TYR A 147 -3.86 -6.75 -1.98
C TYR A 147 -2.36 -6.49 -1.94
N ASN A 148 -1.83 -6.10 -0.79
CA ASN A 148 -0.41 -5.88 -0.67
C ASN A 148 0.11 -6.08 0.77
N PHE A 149 1.42 -6.25 0.88
CA PHE A 149 2.12 -6.28 2.16
C PHE A 149 3.44 -5.52 2.10
N HIS A 150 3.92 -5.11 3.26
CA HIS A 150 5.26 -4.58 3.47
C HIS A 150 6.11 -5.60 4.19
N TYR A 151 7.40 -5.65 3.87
CA TYR A 151 8.37 -6.44 4.63
C TYR A 151 9.76 -5.80 4.58
N TYR A 152 10.45 -5.75 5.71
CA TYR A 152 11.73 -5.05 5.89
C TYR A 152 12.66 -5.83 6.79
N GLY A 153 13.95 -5.59 6.61
CA GLY A 153 14.89 -6.01 7.63
C GLY A 153 16.30 -6.05 7.10
N THR A 154 16.90 -7.23 7.12
CA THR A 154 18.32 -7.44 6.86
C THR A 154 18.55 -8.15 5.53
N ALA A 155 19.69 -7.86 4.90
CA ALA A 155 20.17 -8.46 3.66
C ALA A 155 20.53 -9.95 3.80
N LYS A 156 20.73 -10.41 5.03
CA LYS A 156 21.07 -11.77 5.41
C LYS A 156 20.42 -12.13 6.75
N PRO A 157 20.04 -13.39 6.99
CA PRO A 157 19.43 -13.78 8.25
C PRO A 157 20.41 -13.60 9.40
N VAL A 158 20.09 -12.71 10.34
CA VAL A 158 20.87 -12.46 11.57
C VAL A 158 20.12 -12.85 12.85
N GLY A 159 19.01 -13.59 12.71
CA GLY A 159 18.18 -14.06 13.82
C GLY A 159 17.20 -13.02 14.37
N ILE A 160 17.19 -11.81 13.82
CA ILE A 160 16.22 -10.76 14.12
C ILE A 160 15.77 -10.05 12.83
N GLY A 161 14.51 -9.62 12.80
CA GLY A 161 13.89 -8.98 11.65
C GLY A 161 13.72 -9.92 10.44
N GLU A 162 13.11 -9.40 9.39
CA GLU A 162 12.86 -10.15 8.17
C GLU A 162 14.06 -10.07 7.22
N TYR A 163 14.04 -10.90 6.18
CA TYR A 163 15.03 -10.87 5.09
C TYR A 163 14.34 -11.30 3.78
N TYR A 164 15.06 -11.34 2.65
CA TYR A 164 14.43 -11.59 1.35
C TYR A 164 13.55 -12.85 1.27
N ARG A 165 13.82 -13.91 2.05
CA ARG A 165 12.98 -15.13 2.06
C ARG A 165 11.74 -15.00 2.93
N SER A 166 11.68 -14.07 3.88
CA SER A 166 10.48 -13.85 4.69
C SER A 166 9.28 -13.53 3.81
N GLY A 167 9.48 -12.74 2.75
CA GLY A 167 8.44 -12.43 1.77
C GLY A 167 7.86 -13.66 1.05
N ILE A 168 8.58 -14.79 0.99
CA ILE A 168 8.04 -16.05 0.42
C ILE A 168 6.91 -16.57 1.29
N ASN A 169 7.11 -16.58 2.62
CA ASN A 169 6.11 -17.07 3.56
C ASN A 169 4.90 -16.15 3.61
N ILE A 170 5.14 -14.83 3.67
CA ILE A 170 4.07 -13.82 3.68
C ILE A 170 3.22 -13.94 2.40
N TYR A 171 3.86 -13.99 1.23
CA TYR A 171 3.14 -14.13 -0.04
C TYR A 171 2.31 -15.41 -0.09
N ASN A 172 2.91 -16.56 0.27
CA ASN A 172 2.21 -17.85 0.21
C ASN A 172 1.01 -17.88 1.17
N SER A 173 1.15 -17.32 2.37
CA SER A 173 0.05 -17.22 3.34
C SER A 173 -1.08 -16.34 2.80
N MET A 174 -0.77 -15.11 2.39
CA MET A 174 -1.77 -14.21 1.77
C MET A 174 -2.45 -14.84 0.55
N LYS A 175 -1.67 -15.48 -0.33
CA LYS A 175 -2.20 -16.11 -1.54
C LYS A 175 -3.16 -17.24 -1.19
N SER A 176 -2.81 -18.10 -0.23
CA SER A 176 -3.67 -19.19 0.24
C SER A 176 -4.98 -18.67 0.83
N ILE A 177 -4.91 -17.66 1.69
CA ILE A 177 -6.11 -17.04 2.30
C ILE A 177 -6.99 -16.40 1.21
N LEU A 178 -6.40 -15.67 0.27
CA LEU A 178 -7.16 -15.08 -0.84
C LEU A 178 -7.84 -16.15 -1.70
N GLU A 179 -7.18 -17.27 -1.98
CA GLU A 179 -7.78 -18.39 -2.70
C GLU A 179 -8.96 -19.00 -1.95
N GLU A 180 -8.83 -19.22 -0.64
CA GLU A 180 -9.89 -19.77 0.22
C GLU A 180 -11.16 -18.89 0.22
N TYR A 181 -10.98 -17.57 0.24
CA TYR A 181 -12.09 -16.60 0.23
C TYR A 181 -12.58 -16.24 -1.19
N GLY A 182 -12.11 -16.92 -2.24
CA GLY A 182 -12.56 -16.70 -3.62
C GLY A 182 -11.98 -15.45 -4.29
N TYR A 183 -10.90 -14.88 -3.73
CA TYR A 183 -10.17 -13.73 -4.23
C TYR A 183 -8.79 -14.07 -4.81
N GLY A 184 -8.50 -15.35 -5.02
CA GLY A 184 -7.21 -15.84 -5.48
C GLY A 184 -6.73 -15.23 -6.80
N ASP A 185 -7.62 -14.80 -7.68
CA ASP A 185 -7.24 -14.17 -8.96
C ASP A 185 -6.81 -12.70 -8.83
N LYS A 186 -7.04 -12.08 -7.66
CA LYS A 186 -6.65 -10.68 -7.45
C LYS A 186 -5.13 -10.57 -7.29
N PRO A 187 -4.49 -9.54 -7.88
CA PRO A 187 -3.05 -9.33 -7.78
C PRO A 187 -2.61 -9.03 -6.35
N ILE A 188 -1.40 -9.49 -6.02
CA ILE A 188 -0.68 -9.12 -4.80
C ILE A 188 0.52 -8.24 -5.19
N TRP A 189 0.67 -7.11 -4.51
CA TRP A 189 1.82 -6.21 -4.63
C TRP A 189 2.65 -6.21 -3.35
N VAL A 190 3.87 -5.67 -3.47
CA VAL A 190 4.69 -5.23 -2.34
C VAL A 190 4.92 -3.74 -2.53
N THR A 191 4.14 -2.91 -1.87
CA THR A 191 4.15 -1.44 -2.05
C THR A 191 5.27 -0.74 -1.30
N GLU A 192 5.95 -1.44 -0.40
CA GLU A 192 7.19 -0.98 0.24
C GLU A 192 8.00 -2.19 0.74
N THR A 193 9.30 -2.21 0.42
CA THR A 193 10.26 -3.16 0.98
C THR A 193 11.67 -2.62 0.85
N CYS A 194 12.50 -2.76 1.87
CA CYS A 194 13.91 -2.41 1.75
C CYS A 194 14.80 -3.14 2.77
N THR A 195 16.10 -2.92 2.64
CA THR A 195 17.07 -3.12 3.72
C THR A 195 17.98 -1.89 3.81
N PHE A 196 18.64 -1.71 4.96
CA PHE A 196 19.56 -0.61 5.19
C PHE A 196 21.01 -0.99 4.83
N SER A 197 21.81 0.02 4.52
CA SER A 197 23.28 -0.04 4.56
C SER A 197 23.79 0.82 5.72
N GLY A 198 24.99 0.53 6.21
CA GLY A 198 25.55 1.17 7.39
C GLY A 198 25.21 0.39 8.67
N ARG A 199 24.95 1.11 9.77
CA ARG A 199 24.77 0.52 11.10
C ARG A 199 23.37 0.80 11.64
N LEU A 200 22.68 -0.25 12.07
CA LEU A 200 21.44 -0.18 12.85
C LEU A 200 21.60 -1.03 14.11
N GLY A 201 21.76 -0.37 15.26
CA GLY A 201 22.13 -1.04 16.51
C GLY A 201 23.46 -1.79 16.36
N GLU A 202 23.45 -3.08 16.66
CA GLU A 202 24.62 -3.98 16.53
C GLU A 202 24.77 -4.58 15.13
N ILE A 203 23.75 -4.45 14.26
CA ILE A 203 23.80 -4.97 12.90
C ILE A 203 24.50 -3.96 12.00
N ILE A 204 25.49 -4.46 11.25
CA ILE A 204 26.21 -3.69 10.24
C ILE A 204 26.00 -4.37 8.89
N GLN A 205 25.62 -3.59 7.88
CA GLN A 205 25.43 -4.04 6.51
C GLN A 205 26.19 -3.13 5.55
N THR A 206 26.83 -3.70 4.53
CA THR A 206 27.51 -2.91 3.50
C THR A 206 26.51 -2.43 2.43
N GLU A 207 26.91 -1.42 1.65
CA GLU A 207 26.15 -1.04 0.44
C GLU A 207 26.06 -2.20 -0.56
N GLU A 208 27.10 -3.04 -0.64
CA GLU A 208 27.09 -4.26 -1.46
C GLU A 208 26.05 -5.27 -0.98
N GLU A 209 25.89 -5.44 0.34
CA GLU A 209 24.86 -6.31 0.90
C GLU A 209 23.45 -5.76 0.62
N GLN A 210 23.23 -4.46 0.78
CA GLN A 210 21.97 -3.81 0.41
C GLN A 210 21.65 -3.96 -1.07
N ALA A 211 22.62 -3.73 -1.95
CA ALA A 211 22.47 -3.88 -3.40
C ALA A 211 22.17 -5.34 -3.79
N SER A 212 22.83 -6.31 -3.14
CA SER A 212 22.55 -7.73 -3.33
C SER A 212 21.13 -8.10 -2.89
N ASP A 213 20.67 -7.57 -1.76
CA ASP A 213 19.33 -7.81 -1.24
C ASP A 213 18.24 -7.21 -2.14
N LEU A 214 18.44 -6.01 -2.68
CA LEU A 214 17.56 -5.41 -3.68
C LEU A 214 17.29 -6.39 -4.81
N VAL A 215 18.34 -6.91 -5.46
CA VAL A 215 18.18 -7.87 -6.56
C VAL A 215 17.44 -9.13 -6.10
N LYS A 216 17.77 -9.67 -4.92
CA LYS A 216 17.12 -10.88 -4.37
C LYS A 216 15.64 -10.65 -4.12
N ARG A 217 15.23 -9.53 -3.52
CA ARG A 217 13.81 -9.22 -3.25
C ARG A 217 13.02 -9.10 -4.54
N PHE A 218 13.52 -8.33 -5.51
CA PHE A 218 12.85 -8.19 -6.81
C PHE A 218 12.71 -9.54 -7.52
N VAL A 219 13.80 -10.33 -7.63
CA VAL A 219 13.76 -11.62 -8.32
C VAL A 219 12.84 -12.61 -7.60
N THR A 220 12.92 -12.68 -6.27
CA THR A 220 12.11 -13.61 -5.45
C THR A 220 10.63 -13.28 -5.60
N MET A 221 10.24 -12.03 -5.36
CA MET A 221 8.84 -11.61 -5.44
C MET A 221 8.27 -11.80 -6.85
N LYS A 222 9.03 -11.44 -7.89
CA LYS A 222 8.61 -11.65 -9.28
C LYS A 222 8.44 -13.12 -9.64
N THR A 223 9.31 -14.00 -9.13
CA THR A 223 9.21 -15.45 -9.36
C THR A 223 7.97 -16.05 -8.70
N LEU A 224 7.55 -15.52 -7.55
CA LEU A 224 6.33 -15.95 -6.85
C LEU A 224 5.04 -15.48 -7.54
N GLY A 225 5.12 -14.51 -8.45
CA GLY A 225 3.94 -13.94 -9.11
C GLY A 225 3.44 -12.62 -8.50
N VAL A 226 4.24 -11.95 -7.66
CA VAL A 226 3.95 -10.58 -7.21
C VAL A 226 3.95 -9.64 -8.42
N GLU A 227 2.83 -8.95 -8.63
CA GLU A 227 2.64 -8.14 -9.84
C GLU A 227 3.53 -6.88 -9.82
N LYS A 228 3.69 -6.22 -8.66
CA LYS A 228 4.52 -5.03 -8.50
C LYS A 228 5.29 -5.05 -7.18
N VAL A 229 6.55 -4.60 -7.22
CA VAL A 229 7.46 -4.51 -6.08
C VAL A 229 8.05 -3.12 -6.07
N PHE A 230 8.01 -2.47 -4.91
CA PHE A 230 8.42 -1.10 -4.69
C PHE A 230 9.51 -1.12 -3.62
N TRP A 231 10.66 -0.52 -3.96
CA TRP A 231 11.85 -0.48 -3.11
C TRP A 231 11.99 0.87 -2.43
#